data_AF-A0A5J4PYL3-F1
#
_entry.id   AF-A0A5J4PYL3-F1
#
_cell.length_a   1.000
_cell.length_b   1.000
_cell.length_c   1.000
_cell.angle_alpha   90.00
_cell.angle_beta   90.00
_cell.angle_gamma   90.00
#
_symmetry.space_group_name_H-M   'P 1'
#
loop_
_entity.id
_entity.type
_entity.pdbx_description
1 polymer ?
#
loop_
_entity_poly.entity_id
_entity_poly.type
_entity_poly.pdbx_seq_one_letter_code
_entity_poly.pdbx_strand_id
1 'polypeptide(L)'
;RNDWNGRTVLHDDDLRNECFRVYRHAKDSYKDHSLFLRKRNHYAFLFRLEITDYKGWAYGLKKAGYATSPTYATQLIGIIEKYDLDKYDRKGKKRIKITVENPHPVYLSNDLVYVVARNGDTFESIGEEFTINKKKLLKYNDLPKEYRLLTGDVLYLHEKKKKAQKTYKTHIVKNGESMHSISQTYGIRLKNLYQLNHQKPEYMLEVGTVLKLR
;
A
#
# COMPACT_ATOMS: atom_id res chain seq x y z
N ARG A 1 -12.23 -24.60 12.14
CA ARG A 1 -11.04 -25.32 11.63
C ARG A 1 -11.33 -26.78 11.24
N ASN A 2 -12.60 -27.23 11.23
CA ASN A 2 -12.95 -28.66 11.11
C ASN A 2 -13.49 -29.08 9.73
N ASP A 3 -13.27 -28.29 8.68
CA ASP A 3 -13.86 -28.51 7.35
C ASP A 3 -12.84 -28.96 6.29
N TRP A 4 -11.59 -29.25 6.67
CA TRP A 4 -10.52 -29.66 5.75
C TRP A 4 -9.98 -31.03 6.12
N ASN A 5 -10.14 -31.99 5.19
CA ASN A 5 -9.65 -33.37 5.31
C ASN A 5 -8.44 -33.65 4.41
N GLY A 6 -7.89 -32.62 3.76
CA GLY A 6 -6.75 -32.74 2.85
C GLY A 6 -5.40 -32.55 3.56
N ARG A 7 -4.31 -32.61 2.78
CA ARG A 7 -2.95 -32.34 3.29
C ARG A 7 -2.85 -30.91 3.82
N THR A 8 -2.00 -30.72 4.83
CA THR A 8 -1.70 -29.41 5.41
C THR A 8 -0.20 -29.24 5.60
N VAL A 9 0.24 -27.99 5.75
CA VAL A 9 1.62 -27.62 6.12
C VAL A 9 1.56 -26.49 7.16
N LEU A 10 2.57 -26.43 8.03
CA LEU A 10 2.70 -25.35 9.00
C LEU A 10 3.66 -24.28 8.46
N HIS A 11 3.23 -23.03 8.50
CA HIS A 11 4.06 -21.86 8.20
C HIS A 11 3.74 -20.73 9.18
N ASP A 12 4.68 -19.79 9.33
CA ASP A 12 4.48 -18.57 10.10
C ASP A 12 4.05 -17.46 9.11
N ASP A 13 2.84 -16.92 9.27
CA ASP A 13 2.33 -15.78 8.49
C ASP A 13 1.89 -14.64 9.43
N ASP A 14 0.67 -14.70 9.97
CA ASP A 14 0.17 -13.76 10.99
C ASP A 14 0.46 -14.27 12.41
N LEU A 15 0.32 -15.57 12.63
CA LEU A 15 0.60 -16.26 13.88
C LEU A 15 1.65 -17.35 13.66
N ARG A 16 2.33 -17.73 14.74
CA ARG A 16 3.30 -18.82 14.71
C ARG A 16 2.57 -20.15 14.48
N ASN A 17 3.13 -21.01 13.64
CA ASN A 17 2.63 -22.33 13.28
C ASN A 17 1.18 -22.31 12.77
N GLU A 18 0.87 -21.40 11.85
CA GLU A 18 -0.43 -21.41 11.16
C GLU A 18 -0.54 -22.59 10.19
N CYS A 19 -1.74 -23.15 10.13
CA CYS A 19 -2.04 -24.34 9.34
C CYS A 19 -2.59 -23.93 7.98
N PHE A 20 -1.84 -24.24 6.93
CA PHE A 20 -2.19 -23.96 5.54
C PHE A 20 -2.63 -25.23 4.82
N ARG A 21 -3.68 -25.10 4.01
CA ARG A 21 -4.19 -26.19 3.16
C ARG A 21 -3.25 -26.41 1.98
N VAL A 22 -2.94 -27.67 1.67
CA VAL A 22 -2.09 -28.05 0.53
C VAL A 22 -2.96 -28.64 -0.58
N TYR A 23 -2.86 -28.07 -1.77
CA TYR A 23 -3.64 -28.48 -2.95
C TYR A 23 -2.75 -29.16 -3.99
N ARG A 24 -3.34 -30.07 -4.78
CA ARG A 24 -2.64 -30.72 -5.89
C ARG A 24 -2.50 -29.78 -7.10
N HIS A 25 -3.52 -28.97 -7.35
CA HIS A 25 -3.52 -27.98 -8.44
C HIS A 25 -3.99 -26.62 -7.95
N ALA A 26 -3.49 -25.54 -8.57
CA ALA A 26 -3.90 -24.16 -8.25
C ALA A 26 -5.42 -23.95 -8.37
N LYS A 27 -6.06 -24.56 -9.38
CA LYS A 27 -7.52 -24.50 -9.57
C LYS A 27 -8.32 -24.97 -8.36
N ASP A 28 -7.80 -25.96 -7.62
CA ASP A 28 -8.49 -26.53 -6.47
C ASP A 28 -8.44 -25.55 -5.28
N SER A 29 -7.31 -24.85 -5.14
CA SER A 29 -7.16 -23.74 -4.18
C SER A 29 -8.12 -22.60 -4.50
N TYR A 30 -8.21 -22.19 -5.77
CA TYR A 30 -9.15 -21.14 -6.18
C TYR A 30 -10.60 -21.51 -5.90
N LYS A 31 -11.00 -22.75 -6.25
CA LYS A 31 -12.37 -23.24 -5.99
C LYS A 31 -12.69 -23.27 -4.50
N ASP A 32 -11.80 -23.82 -3.68
CA ASP A 32 -11.98 -23.89 -2.23
C ASP A 32 -12.04 -22.49 -1.60
N HIS A 33 -11.20 -21.58 -2.07
CA HIS A 33 -11.21 -20.18 -1.65
C HIS A 33 -12.51 -19.46 -2.03
N SER A 34 -13.03 -19.66 -3.23
CA SER A 34 -14.34 -19.12 -3.63
C SER A 34 -15.48 -19.69 -2.77
N LEU A 35 -15.42 -20.98 -2.41
CA LEU A 35 -16.39 -21.58 -1.49
C LEU A 35 -16.30 -21.02 -0.08
N PHE A 36 -15.09 -20.74 0.41
CA PHE A 36 -14.86 -20.09 1.70
C PHE A 36 -15.57 -18.74 1.79
N LEU A 37 -15.44 -17.89 0.75
CA LEU A 37 -16.13 -16.60 0.69
C LEU A 37 -17.64 -16.77 0.56
N ARG A 38 -18.11 -17.70 -0.28
CA ARG A 38 -19.56 -17.88 -0.54
C ARG A 38 -20.33 -18.49 0.64
N LYS A 39 -19.71 -19.40 1.40
CA LYS A 39 -20.39 -20.15 2.48
C LYS A 39 -20.50 -19.38 3.79
N ARG A 40 -19.73 -18.31 3.99
CA ARG A 40 -19.69 -17.58 5.26
C ARG A 40 -20.56 -16.32 5.17
N ASN A 41 -21.58 -16.26 6.02
CA ASN A 41 -22.62 -15.23 5.98
C ASN A 41 -22.09 -13.79 6.05
N HIS A 42 -20.97 -13.54 6.76
CA HIS A 42 -20.42 -12.20 6.88
C HIS A 42 -19.77 -11.68 5.58
N TYR A 43 -19.53 -12.54 4.58
CA TYR A 43 -19.15 -12.11 3.23
C TYR A 43 -20.34 -12.00 2.27
N ALA A 44 -21.55 -12.43 2.66
CA ALA A 44 -22.69 -12.55 1.74
C ALA A 44 -23.05 -11.23 1.03
N PHE A 45 -22.84 -10.08 1.68
CA PHE A 45 -23.10 -8.77 1.08
C PHE A 45 -22.19 -8.44 -0.11
N LEU A 46 -20.99 -9.04 -0.20
CA LEU A 46 -20.08 -8.85 -1.32
C LEU A 46 -20.66 -9.39 -2.62
N PHE A 47 -21.45 -10.46 -2.56
CA PHE A 47 -22.08 -11.07 -3.73
C PHE A 47 -23.29 -10.28 -4.27
N ARG A 48 -23.62 -9.13 -3.64
CA ARG A 48 -24.56 -8.15 -4.18
C ARG A 48 -23.87 -7.08 -5.03
N LEU A 49 -22.54 -6.99 -4.96
CA LEU A 49 -21.75 -6.09 -5.79
C LEU A 49 -21.65 -6.67 -7.19
N GLU A 50 -21.47 -5.78 -8.17
CA GLU A 50 -21.10 -6.20 -9.51
C GLU A 50 -19.81 -7.03 -9.46
N ILE A 51 -19.76 -8.13 -10.20
CA ILE A 51 -18.58 -9.02 -10.23
C ILE A 51 -17.33 -8.32 -10.76
N THR A 52 -17.49 -7.20 -11.47
CA THR A 52 -16.39 -6.37 -11.99
C THR A 52 -16.00 -5.23 -11.05
N ASP A 53 -16.69 -5.04 -9.92
CA ASP A 53 -16.40 -3.95 -8.96
C ASP A 53 -15.27 -4.35 -8.00
N TYR A 54 -14.06 -4.53 -8.54
CA TYR A 54 -12.92 -4.96 -7.74
C TYR A 54 -12.60 -4.01 -6.57
N LYS A 55 -12.95 -2.71 -6.67
CA LYS A 55 -12.80 -1.73 -5.60
C LYS A 55 -13.79 -2.00 -4.46
N GLY A 56 -15.08 -2.16 -4.78
CA GLY A 56 -16.10 -2.55 -3.79
C GLY A 56 -15.78 -3.89 -3.14
N TRP A 57 -15.33 -4.87 -3.93
CA TRP A 57 -14.87 -6.16 -3.41
C TRP A 57 -13.69 -6.01 -2.45
N ALA A 58 -12.64 -5.24 -2.81
CA ALA A 58 -11.47 -5.04 -1.95
C ALA A 58 -11.83 -4.38 -0.61
N TYR A 59 -12.62 -3.30 -0.62
CA TYR A 59 -13.07 -2.64 0.60
C TYR A 59 -14.01 -3.53 1.42
N GLY A 60 -14.91 -4.26 0.76
CA GLY A 60 -15.84 -5.15 1.43
C GLY A 60 -15.15 -6.36 2.07
N LEU A 61 -14.13 -6.95 1.43
CA LEU A 61 -13.31 -8.02 2.00
C LEU A 61 -12.61 -7.54 3.28
N LYS A 62 -11.98 -6.36 3.24
CA LYS A 62 -11.38 -5.73 4.42
C LYS A 62 -12.44 -5.50 5.51
N LYS A 63 -13.60 -4.95 5.14
CA LYS A 63 -14.70 -4.66 6.09
C LYS A 63 -15.23 -5.93 6.75
N ALA A 64 -15.27 -7.03 6.02
CA ALA A 64 -15.69 -8.34 6.48
C ALA A 64 -14.60 -9.08 7.29
N GLY A 65 -13.47 -8.44 7.59
CA GLY A 65 -12.42 -9.02 8.42
C GLY A 65 -11.60 -10.10 7.72
N TYR A 66 -11.53 -10.06 6.38
CA TYR A 66 -10.71 -11.01 5.61
C TYR A 66 -9.21 -10.88 5.93
N ALA A 67 -8.73 -9.66 6.18
CA ALA A 67 -7.34 -9.40 6.51
C ALA A 67 -7.26 -8.46 7.73
N THR A 68 -6.24 -8.69 8.56
CA THR A 68 -5.90 -7.84 9.71
C THR A 68 -5.29 -6.51 9.27
N SER A 69 -4.63 -6.48 8.12
CA SER A 69 -3.98 -5.29 7.56
C SER A 69 -4.99 -4.17 7.30
N PRO A 70 -4.79 -2.97 7.87
CA PRO A 70 -5.66 -1.82 7.61
C PRO A 70 -5.57 -1.32 6.15
N THR A 71 -4.51 -1.67 5.43
CA THR A 71 -4.24 -1.28 4.04
C THR A 71 -4.55 -2.38 3.04
N TYR A 72 -5.13 -3.50 3.48
CA TYR A 72 -5.41 -4.65 2.60
C TYR A 72 -6.16 -4.25 1.32
N ALA A 73 -7.24 -3.47 1.46
CA ALA A 73 -8.05 -3.06 0.32
C ALA A 73 -7.26 -2.19 -0.67
N THR A 74 -6.51 -1.20 -0.18
CA THR A 74 -5.76 -0.28 -1.05
C THR A 74 -4.55 -0.96 -1.71
N GLN A 75 -3.89 -1.88 -1.02
CA GLN A 75 -2.83 -2.71 -1.59
C GLN A 75 -3.37 -3.60 -2.72
N LEU A 76 -4.52 -4.26 -2.49
CA LEU A 76 -5.16 -5.10 -3.51
C LEU A 76 -5.58 -4.30 -4.74
N ILE A 77 -6.22 -3.14 -4.54
CA ILE A 77 -6.59 -2.22 -5.61
C ILE A 77 -5.35 -1.79 -6.40
N GLY A 78 -4.28 -1.39 -5.70
CA GLY A 78 -3.03 -0.97 -6.35
C GLY A 78 -2.38 -2.09 -7.18
N ILE A 79 -2.44 -3.34 -6.74
CA ILE A 79 -1.95 -4.50 -7.52
C ILE A 79 -2.79 -4.70 -8.78
N ILE A 80 -4.12 -4.65 -8.65
CA ILE A 80 -5.05 -4.83 -9.78
C ILE A 80 -4.82 -3.75 -10.83
N GLU A 81 -4.70 -2.49 -10.41
CA GLU A 81 -4.49 -1.35 -11.30
C GLU A 81 -3.10 -1.37 -11.93
N LYS A 82 -2.05 -1.69 -11.15
CA LYS A 82 -0.66 -1.77 -11.64
C LYS A 82 -0.48 -2.75 -12.78
N TYR A 83 -1.18 -3.88 -12.74
CA TYR A 83 -1.05 -4.94 -13.74
C TYR A 83 -2.24 -5.02 -14.71
N ASP A 84 -3.18 -4.06 -14.64
CA ASP A 84 -4.39 -4.01 -15.46
C ASP A 84 -5.13 -5.37 -15.41
N LEU A 85 -5.34 -5.91 -14.20
CA LEU A 85 -5.90 -7.25 -14.00
C LEU A 85 -7.41 -7.28 -14.17
N ASP A 86 -8.10 -6.16 -13.96
CA ASP A 86 -9.55 -6.05 -14.14
C ASP A 86 -9.99 -6.29 -15.60
N LYS A 87 -9.04 -6.23 -16.55
CA LYS A 87 -9.29 -6.63 -17.96
C LYS A 87 -9.77 -8.08 -18.10
N TYR A 88 -9.41 -8.96 -17.15
CA TYR A 88 -9.82 -10.36 -17.20
C TYR A 88 -11.23 -10.60 -16.63
N ASP A 89 -11.78 -9.64 -15.87
CA ASP A 89 -13.10 -9.75 -15.24
C ASP A 89 -14.25 -9.56 -16.24
N ARG A 90 -13.94 -9.04 -17.44
CA ARG A 90 -14.90 -8.74 -18.51
C ARG A 90 -14.68 -9.61 -19.74
N LYS A 91 -14.77 -10.93 -19.61
CA LYS A 91 -14.83 -11.79 -20.81
C LYS A 91 -16.11 -11.48 -21.60
N GLY A 92 -15.96 -10.78 -22.72
CA GLY A 92 -17.01 -10.61 -23.74
C GLY A 92 -17.84 -9.32 -23.71
N LYS A 93 -17.51 -8.30 -22.91
CA LYS A 93 -18.20 -6.98 -22.97
C LYS A 93 -17.23 -5.83 -23.22
N LYS A 94 -17.52 -5.02 -24.25
CA LYS A 94 -16.75 -3.82 -24.62
C LYS A 94 -16.75 -2.81 -23.47
N ARG A 95 -15.58 -2.26 -23.16
CA ARG A 95 -15.33 -1.26 -22.11
C ARG A 95 -16.19 -0.01 -22.34
N ILE A 96 -16.90 0.46 -21.31
CA ILE A 96 -17.04 1.90 -21.11
C ILE A 96 -15.67 2.37 -20.61
N LYS A 97 -14.90 3.01 -21.49
CA LYS A 97 -13.62 3.61 -21.12
C LYS A 97 -13.91 4.86 -20.29
N ILE A 98 -13.81 4.77 -18.96
CA ILE A 98 -13.38 5.95 -18.20
C ILE A 98 -11.88 6.03 -18.47
N THR A 99 -11.49 6.86 -19.43
CA THR A 99 -10.09 7.18 -19.70
C THR A 99 -9.61 8.07 -18.56
N VAL A 100 -9.04 7.48 -17.50
CA VAL A 100 -7.98 8.19 -16.77
C VAL A 100 -6.82 8.22 -17.76
N GLU A 101 -6.66 9.35 -18.46
CA GLU A 101 -5.56 9.51 -19.40
C GLU A 101 -4.25 9.48 -18.61
N ASN A 102 -3.43 8.45 -18.86
CA ASN A 102 -2.09 8.26 -18.28
C ASN A 102 -2.02 8.22 -16.73
N PRO A 103 -2.56 7.18 -16.06
CA PRO A 103 -2.49 7.06 -14.60
C PRO A 103 -1.05 6.99 -14.07
N HIS A 104 -0.86 7.41 -12.82
CA HIS A 104 0.44 7.36 -12.14
C HIS A 104 0.84 5.92 -11.78
N PRO A 105 2.06 5.46 -12.12
CA PRO A 105 2.56 4.19 -11.63
C PRO A 105 2.75 4.31 -10.12
N VAL A 106 2.33 3.28 -9.41
CA VAL A 106 2.48 3.20 -7.96
C VAL A 106 3.68 2.32 -7.58
N TYR A 107 4.37 2.75 -6.54
CA TYR A 107 5.57 2.11 -6.00
C TYR A 107 5.36 1.76 -4.52
N LEU A 108 6.24 0.91 -4.00
CA LEU A 108 6.21 0.48 -2.61
C LEU A 108 7.54 0.81 -1.93
N SER A 109 7.45 1.39 -0.74
CA SER A 109 8.56 1.50 0.21
C SER A 109 8.00 1.40 1.61
N ASN A 110 8.62 0.57 2.45
CA ASN A 110 8.17 0.32 3.82
C ASN A 110 6.69 -0.10 3.91
N ASP A 111 6.27 -0.96 2.96
CA ASP A 111 4.90 -1.46 2.77
C ASP A 111 3.85 -0.36 2.53
N LEU A 112 4.31 0.84 2.18
CA LEU A 112 3.48 2.00 1.88
C LEU A 112 3.54 2.33 0.39
N VAL A 113 2.38 2.68 -0.15
CA VAL A 113 2.22 3.08 -1.54
C VAL A 113 2.61 4.55 -1.71
N TYR A 114 3.41 4.83 -2.73
CA TYR A 114 3.74 6.19 -3.16
C TYR A 114 3.73 6.31 -4.69
N VAL A 115 3.66 7.56 -5.17
CA VAL A 115 3.84 7.92 -6.58
C VAL A 115 5.00 8.89 -6.73
N VAL A 116 5.49 9.03 -7.96
CA VAL A 116 6.50 10.05 -8.30
C VAL A 116 5.80 11.11 -9.14
N ALA A 117 5.86 12.36 -8.69
CA ALA A 117 5.24 13.48 -9.36
C ALA A 117 5.85 13.71 -10.75
N ARG A 118 5.00 13.93 -11.74
CA ARG A 118 5.34 14.26 -13.12
C ARG A 118 5.29 15.76 -13.36
N ASN A 119 5.69 16.19 -14.57
CA ASN A 119 5.55 17.59 -14.96
C ASN A 119 4.06 17.98 -15.04
N GLY A 120 3.69 19.08 -14.37
CA GLY A 120 2.32 19.57 -14.30
C GLY A 120 1.47 18.98 -13.18
N ASP A 121 1.98 18.01 -12.40
CA ASP A 121 1.23 17.47 -11.28
C ASP A 121 0.97 18.50 -10.18
N THR A 122 -0.19 18.36 -9.56
CA THR A 122 -0.58 19.11 -8.36
C THR A 122 -1.03 18.13 -7.28
N PHE A 123 -1.08 18.59 -6.03
CA PHE A 123 -1.68 17.79 -4.97
C PHE A 123 -3.17 17.52 -5.23
N GLU A 124 -3.84 18.45 -5.89
CA GLU A 124 -5.23 18.35 -6.29
C GLU A 124 -5.42 17.26 -7.34
N SER A 125 -4.64 17.24 -8.42
CA SER A 125 -4.75 16.24 -9.50
C SER A 125 -4.42 14.83 -9.00
N ILE A 126 -3.32 14.66 -8.26
CA ILE A 126 -2.98 13.36 -7.65
C ILE A 126 -4.02 12.97 -6.60
N GLY A 127 -4.51 13.95 -5.84
CA GLY A 127 -5.54 13.74 -4.84
C GLY A 127 -6.87 13.27 -5.43
N GLU A 128 -7.26 13.78 -6.59
CA GLU A 128 -8.44 13.32 -7.33
C GLU A 128 -8.26 11.89 -7.83
N GLU A 129 -7.11 11.59 -8.45
CA GLU A 129 -6.79 10.25 -8.97
C GLU A 129 -6.85 9.17 -7.88
N PHE A 130 -6.27 9.45 -6.71
CA PHE A 130 -6.21 8.49 -5.60
C PHE A 130 -7.30 8.71 -4.54
N THR A 131 -8.24 9.62 -4.77
CA THR A 131 -9.32 9.97 -3.84
C THR A 131 -8.81 10.37 -2.44
N ILE A 132 -7.75 11.19 -2.39
CA ILE A 132 -7.12 11.72 -1.17
C ILE A 132 -7.08 13.25 -1.25
N ASN A 133 -7.62 13.94 -0.25
CA ASN A 133 -7.53 15.39 -0.25
C ASN A 133 -6.07 15.91 -0.07
N LYS A 134 -5.78 17.08 -0.65
CA LYS A 134 -4.47 17.76 -0.54
C LYS A 134 -3.93 17.85 0.89
N LYS A 135 -4.79 18.21 1.86
CA LYS A 135 -4.37 18.35 3.27
C LYS A 135 -3.80 17.04 3.83
N LYS A 136 -4.37 15.90 3.46
CA LYS A 136 -3.86 14.57 3.81
C LYS A 136 -2.55 14.27 3.10
N LEU A 137 -2.44 14.53 1.80
CA LEU A 137 -1.19 14.32 1.05
C LEU A 137 -0.03 15.11 1.65
N LEU A 138 -0.23 16.40 1.95
CA LEU A 138 0.77 17.23 2.61
C LEU A 138 1.15 16.66 3.98
N LYS A 139 0.16 16.29 4.80
CA LYS A 139 0.39 15.70 6.12
C LYS A 139 1.16 14.37 6.05
N TYR A 140 0.81 13.49 5.14
CA TYR A 140 1.44 12.17 4.99
C TYR A 140 2.92 12.28 4.60
N ASN A 141 3.27 13.35 3.89
CA ASN A 141 4.60 13.59 3.35
C ASN A 141 5.43 14.57 4.18
N ASP A 142 4.92 14.98 5.36
CA ASP A 142 5.57 15.95 6.25
C ASP A 142 5.90 17.28 5.53
N LEU A 143 5.00 17.74 4.65
CA LEU A 143 5.20 18.95 3.82
C LEU A 143 4.46 20.16 4.40
N PRO A 144 5.03 21.39 4.27
CA PRO A 144 4.34 22.61 4.67
C PRO A 144 3.11 22.88 3.79
N LYS A 145 2.16 23.66 4.30
CA LYS A 145 0.87 23.89 3.63
C LYS A 145 1.02 24.58 2.27
N GLU A 146 2.03 25.43 2.15
CA GLU A 146 2.37 26.24 0.97
C GLU A 146 3.27 25.49 -0.01
N TYR A 147 3.67 24.25 0.31
CA TYR A 147 4.54 23.47 -0.55
C TYR A 147 3.92 23.28 -1.95
N ARG A 148 4.75 23.48 -2.97
CA ARG A 148 4.39 23.23 -4.37
C ARG A 148 5.08 21.95 -4.80
N LEU A 149 4.28 21.03 -5.35
CA LEU A 149 4.77 19.75 -5.84
C LEU A 149 5.70 19.99 -7.05
N LEU A 150 6.87 19.38 -7.01
CA LEU A 150 7.86 19.44 -8.07
C LEU A 150 7.95 18.09 -8.78
N THR A 151 8.32 18.13 -10.06
CA THR A 151 8.60 16.90 -10.82
C THR A 151 9.71 16.10 -10.15
N GLY A 152 9.47 14.81 -9.95
CA GLY A 152 10.39 13.90 -9.26
C GLY A 152 10.10 13.74 -7.77
N ASP A 153 9.20 14.54 -7.17
CA ASP A 153 8.84 14.38 -5.77
C ASP A 153 8.22 13.01 -5.51
N VAL A 154 8.70 12.35 -4.46
CA VAL A 154 8.10 11.14 -3.91
C VAL A 154 6.93 11.53 -3.02
N LEU A 155 5.74 11.05 -3.37
CA LEU A 155 4.51 11.36 -2.66
C LEU A 155 3.82 10.10 -2.14
N TYR A 156 3.92 9.87 -0.84
CA TYR A 156 3.17 8.82 -0.16
C TYR A 156 1.68 9.12 -0.11
N LEU A 157 0.89 8.11 -0.45
CA LEU A 157 -0.57 8.17 -0.43
C LEU A 157 -1.15 7.85 0.96
N HIS A 158 -0.29 7.55 1.93
CA HIS A 158 -0.63 7.16 3.29
C HIS A 158 0.39 7.70 4.29
N GLU A 159 -0.01 7.80 5.56
CA GLU A 159 0.88 8.27 6.61
C GLU A 159 2.10 7.35 6.75
N LYS A 160 3.30 7.93 6.67
CA LYS A 160 4.57 7.20 6.81
C LYS A 160 4.66 6.44 8.14
N LYS A 161 5.46 5.37 8.22
CA LYS A 161 5.61 4.59 9.46
C LYS A 161 6.51 5.33 10.46
N LYS A 162 6.53 4.88 11.72
CA LYS A 162 7.41 5.45 12.75
C LYS A 162 8.88 4.97 12.65
N LYS A 163 9.13 3.89 11.92
CA LYS A 163 10.42 3.20 11.71
C LYS A 163 10.42 2.61 10.29
N ALA A 164 11.58 2.33 9.68
CA ALA A 164 11.74 1.81 8.29
C ALA A 164 11.11 0.40 8.05
N GLN A 165 11.75 -0.50 7.27
CA GLN A 165 11.66 -1.99 7.40
C GLN A 165 12.82 -2.63 8.19
N LYS A 166 12.61 -3.79 8.85
CA LYS A 166 13.57 -4.40 9.82
C LYS A 166 14.99 -4.57 9.27
N THR A 167 15.10 -4.78 7.96
CA THR A 167 16.35 -4.89 7.19
C THR A 167 17.19 -3.61 7.22
N TYR A 168 16.54 -2.44 7.32
CA TYR A 168 17.20 -1.13 7.37
C TYR A 168 17.28 -0.64 8.82
N LYS A 169 18.43 -0.85 9.45
CA LYS A 169 18.70 -0.41 10.83
C LYS A 169 19.24 1.02 10.88
N THR A 170 20.15 1.34 9.97
CA THR A 170 20.84 2.63 9.92
C THR A 170 20.97 3.12 8.48
N HIS A 171 21.31 4.40 8.34
CA HIS A 171 21.65 5.05 7.08
C HIS A 171 22.85 5.98 7.31
N ILE A 172 23.79 5.99 6.37
CA ILE A 172 24.94 6.91 6.38
C ILE A 172 24.61 8.04 5.42
N VAL A 173 24.53 9.26 5.94
CA VAL A 173 24.16 10.46 5.18
C VAL A 173 25.14 10.68 4.03
N LYS A 174 24.60 10.88 2.83
CA LYS A 174 25.34 11.19 1.61
C LYS A 174 25.25 12.67 1.27
N ASN A 175 26.14 13.10 0.37
CA ASN A 175 26.16 14.47 -0.11
C ASN A 175 24.81 14.86 -0.75
N GLY A 176 24.26 16.00 -0.34
CA GLY A 176 22.99 16.53 -0.85
C GLY A 176 21.72 15.93 -0.22
N GLU A 177 21.82 14.99 0.72
CA GLU A 177 20.65 14.48 1.43
C GLU A 177 20.18 15.42 2.54
N SER A 178 18.88 15.36 2.83
CA SER A 178 18.26 16.03 3.97
C SER A 178 17.52 15.00 4.83
N MET A 179 17.18 15.38 6.06
CA MET A 179 16.33 14.54 6.91
C MET A 179 14.99 14.21 6.24
N HIS A 180 14.43 15.15 5.46
CA HIS A 180 13.20 14.91 4.71
C HIS A 180 13.40 13.90 3.58
N SER A 181 14.43 14.03 2.74
CA SER A 181 14.68 13.09 1.64
C SER A 181 14.97 11.68 2.16
N ILE A 182 15.74 11.55 3.24
CA ILE A 182 15.98 10.26 3.91
C ILE A 182 14.67 9.68 4.47
N SER A 183 13.81 10.52 5.06
CA SER A 183 12.49 10.10 5.52
C SER A 183 11.62 9.54 4.38
N GLN A 184 11.71 10.14 3.19
CA GLN A 184 11.00 9.72 1.99
C GLN A 184 11.56 8.40 1.46
N THR A 185 12.89 8.24 1.39
CA THR A 185 13.52 6.99 0.94
C THR A 185 13.02 5.77 1.71
N TYR A 186 12.92 5.88 3.05
CA TYR A 186 12.57 4.76 3.92
C TYR A 186 11.11 4.74 4.39
N GLY A 187 10.27 5.65 3.91
CA GLY A 187 8.87 5.75 4.33
C GLY A 187 8.69 5.93 5.85
N ILE A 188 9.52 6.79 6.45
CA ILE A 188 9.49 7.12 7.89
C ILE A 188 8.95 8.54 8.05
N ARG A 189 8.14 8.80 9.09
CA ARG A 189 7.75 10.17 9.44
C ARG A 189 8.98 10.98 9.83
N LEU A 190 9.10 12.19 9.30
CA LEU A 190 10.24 13.06 9.55
C LEU A 190 10.46 13.31 11.05
N LYS A 191 9.38 13.60 11.80
CA LYS A 191 9.43 13.75 13.26
C LYS A 191 10.02 12.53 13.96
N ASN A 192 9.69 11.33 13.52
CA ASN A 192 10.18 10.10 14.12
C ASN A 192 11.65 9.85 13.79
N LEU A 193 12.10 10.21 12.59
CA LEU A 193 13.52 10.16 12.23
C LEU A 193 14.35 11.07 13.14
N TYR A 194 13.90 12.30 13.40
CA TYR A 194 14.54 13.19 14.38
C TYR A 194 14.58 12.57 15.78
N GLN A 195 13.46 12.06 16.27
CA GLN A 195 13.36 11.45 17.60
C GLN A 195 14.26 10.22 17.80
N LEU A 196 14.34 9.33 16.80
CA LEU A 196 15.20 8.15 16.83
C LEU A 196 16.69 8.50 16.96
N ASN A 197 17.06 9.69 16.50
CA ASN A 197 18.43 10.18 16.47
C ASN A 197 18.71 11.24 17.54
N HIS A 198 17.74 11.52 18.43
CA HIS A 198 17.83 12.55 19.45
C HIS A 198 18.14 13.96 18.88
N GLN A 199 17.72 14.20 17.63
CA GLN A 199 17.92 15.45 16.92
C GLN A 199 16.65 16.31 16.95
N LYS A 200 16.83 17.62 16.77
CA LYS A 200 15.73 18.59 16.62
C LYS A 200 15.56 19.01 15.15
N PRO A 201 14.42 19.58 14.73
CA PRO A 201 14.20 20.02 13.35
C PRO A 201 15.23 21.03 12.82
N GLU A 202 15.88 21.78 13.70
CA GLU A 202 16.93 22.76 13.38
C GLU A 202 18.31 22.12 13.21
N TYR A 203 18.43 20.81 13.43
CA TYR A 203 19.69 20.10 13.28
C TYR A 203 20.17 20.14 11.82
N MET A 204 21.38 20.64 11.64
CA MET A 204 22.08 20.65 10.36
C MET A 204 22.69 19.28 10.11
N LEU A 205 22.27 18.63 9.02
CA LEU A 205 22.69 17.27 8.70
C LEU A 205 24.08 17.25 8.04
N GLU A 206 25.00 16.47 8.58
CA GLU A 206 26.37 16.35 8.08
C GLU A 206 26.61 15.04 7.31
N VAL A 207 27.31 15.13 6.19
CA VAL A 207 27.70 13.96 5.38
C VAL A 207 28.53 12.99 6.23
N GLY A 208 28.24 11.69 6.12
CA GLY A 208 28.88 10.64 6.91
C GLY A 208 28.22 10.37 8.27
N THR A 209 27.27 11.20 8.70
CA THR A 209 26.50 10.95 9.93
C THR A 209 25.72 9.64 9.81
N VAL A 210 25.76 8.80 10.85
CA VAL A 210 25.00 7.55 10.91
C VAL A 210 23.68 7.79 11.62
N LEU A 211 22.58 7.73 10.88
CA LEU A 211 21.23 7.84 11.42
C LEU A 211 20.64 6.45 11.73
N LYS A 212 20.04 6.30 12.90
CA LYS A 212 19.13 5.19 13.23
C LYS A 212 17.81 5.36 12.50
N LEU A 213 17.33 4.27 11.91
CA LEU A 213 16.05 4.19 11.20
C LEU A 213 14.97 3.41 11.97
N ARG A 214 15.34 2.80 13.09
CA ARG A 214 14.45 2.00 13.95
C ARG A 214 14.82 2.07 15.42
#